data_AF-A0A0Z0ARQ7-F1
#
_entry.id   AF-A0A0Z0ARQ7-F1
#
_cell.length_a   1.000
_cell.length_b   1.000
_cell.length_c   1.000
_cell.angle_alpha   90.00
_cell.angle_beta   90.00
_cell.angle_gamma   90.00
#
_symmetry.space_group_name_H-M   'P 1'
#
loop_
_entity.id
_entity.type
_entity.pdbx_description
1 polymer ?
#
loop_
_entity_poly.entity_id
_entity_poly.type
_entity_poly.pdbx_seq_one_letter_code
_entity_poly.pdbx_strand_id
1 'polypeptide(L)'
;MRKCNTLVYFFFFLLIISIKCYQQFITPNNINSIKLPYPKISSENRRNVNLYARKKKNRKVIILECTEARKLGKRPSRYVTEKNKVNTPKKLQLYKYNKYLKKRTLHVEIK
;
A
#
# COMPACT_ATOMS: atom_id res chain seq x y z
N MET A 1 3.47 -60.07 -29.72
CA MET A 1 2.87 -58.80 -30.19
C MET A 1 2.46 -57.93 -28.99
N ARG A 2 2.78 -56.62 -29.03
CA ARG A 2 2.19 -55.52 -28.22
C ARG A 2 2.53 -55.37 -26.71
N LYS A 3 3.81 -55.39 -26.31
CA LYS A 3 4.25 -54.88 -24.98
C LYS A 3 5.05 -53.57 -25.03
N CYS A 4 5.53 -53.14 -26.19
CA CYS A 4 6.30 -51.90 -26.33
C CYS A 4 5.42 -50.64 -26.39
N ASN A 5 4.13 -50.78 -26.68
CA ASN A 5 3.25 -49.63 -26.88
C ASN A 5 2.72 -49.04 -25.55
N THR A 6 2.51 -49.85 -24.51
CA THR A 6 1.94 -49.38 -23.23
C THR A 6 2.89 -48.49 -22.43
N LEU A 7 4.19 -48.80 -22.43
CA LEU A 7 5.20 -47.95 -21.78
C LEU A 7 5.34 -46.60 -22.50
N VAL A 8 5.29 -46.60 -23.84
CA VAL A 8 5.35 -45.38 -24.65
C VAL A 8 4.13 -44.49 -24.38
N TYR A 9 2.91 -45.06 -24.35
CA TYR A 9 1.70 -44.31 -23.99
C TYR A 9 1.74 -43.75 -22.55
N PHE A 10 2.34 -44.45 -21.60
CA PHE A 10 2.50 -43.97 -20.22
C PHE A 10 3.46 -42.78 -20.13
N PHE A 11 4.59 -42.81 -20.85
CA PHE A 11 5.51 -41.67 -20.93
C PHE A 11 4.87 -40.46 -21.63
N PHE A 12 4.11 -40.66 -22.71
CA PHE A 12 3.35 -39.58 -23.34
C PHE A 12 2.25 -39.02 -22.41
N PHE A 13 1.59 -39.86 -21.62
CA PHE A 13 0.59 -39.42 -20.65
C PHE A 13 1.20 -38.57 -19.52
N LEU A 14 2.36 -38.96 -18.99
CA LEU A 14 3.11 -38.19 -17.99
C LEU A 14 3.67 -36.86 -18.56
N LEU A 15 4.07 -36.85 -19.84
CA LEU A 15 4.50 -35.64 -20.54
C LEU A 15 3.32 -34.67 -20.74
N ILE A 16 2.13 -35.17 -21.11
CA ILE A 16 0.91 -34.36 -21.29
C ILE A 16 0.40 -33.79 -19.96
N ILE A 17 0.49 -34.55 -18.86
CA ILE A 17 0.13 -34.07 -17.50
C ILE A 17 1.07 -32.95 -17.07
N SER A 18 2.38 -33.12 -17.25
CA SER A 18 3.34 -32.07 -16.88
C SER A 18 3.16 -30.80 -17.71
N ILE A 19 2.91 -30.91 -19.03
CA ILE A 19 2.60 -29.76 -19.90
C ILE A 19 1.31 -29.02 -19.45
N LYS A 20 0.23 -29.73 -19.09
CA LYS A 20 -1.00 -29.10 -18.58
C LYS A 20 -0.81 -28.42 -17.22
N CYS A 21 0.03 -28.97 -16.34
CA CYS A 21 0.33 -28.37 -15.04
C CYS A 21 1.16 -27.07 -15.16
N TYR A 22 2.06 -26.97 -16.14
CA TYR A 22 2.82 -25.72 -16.37
C TYR A 22 1.94 -24.56 -16.88
N GLN A 23 0.86 -24.86 -17.60
CA GLN A 23 0.01 -23.82 -18.20
C GLN A 23 -0.97 -23.14 -17.21
N GLN A 24 -1.19 -23.73 -16.02
CA GLN A 24 -1.96 -23.10 -14.94
C GLN A 24 -1.12 -22.19 -14.04
N PHE A 25 0.22 -22.24 -14.14
CA PHE A 25 1.12 -21.42 -13.30
C PHE A 25 1.69 -20.18 -14.00
N ILE A 26 1.58 -20.09 -15.34
CA ILE A 26 2.15 -18.99 -16.13
C ILE A 26 1.05 -18.29 -16.93
N THR A 27 0.11 -17.64 -16.25
CA THR A 27 -0.49 -16.36 -16.70
C THR A 27 -1.20 -15.68 -15.53
N PRO A 28 -0.70 -14.51 -15.10
CA PRO A 28 -1.59 -13.35 -15.06
C PRO A 28 -0.91 -12.16 -15.73
N ASN A 29 -0.87 -12.15 -17.06
CA ASN A 29 -0.50 -10.97 -17.83
C ASN A 29 -1.73 -10.44 -18.58
N ASN A 30 -2.59 -9.74 -17.83
CA ASN A 30 -3.41 -8.67 -18.38
C ASN A 30 -3.78 -7.68 -17.26
N ILE A 31 -2.84 -6.78 -16.96
CA ILE A 31 -3.11 -5.58 -16.17
C ILE A 31 -3.71 -4.54 -17.11
N ASN A 32 -4.93 -4.80 -17.59
CA ASN A 32 -5.80 -3.76 -18.11
C ASN A 32 -6.87 -3.51 -17.05
N SER A 33 -6.56 -2.57 -16.17
CA SER A 33 -7.50 -1.64 -15.54
C SER A 33 -8.96 -2.12 -15.43
N ILE A 34 -9.27 -2.92 -14.42
CA ILE A 34 -10.63 -2.95 -13.88
C ILE A 34 -10.58 -2.19 -12.58
N LYS A 35 -11.11 -0.96 -12.63
CA LYS A 35 -11.31 -0.08 -11.49
C LYS A 35 -11.98 -0.90 -10.38
N LEU A 36 -11.29 -1.08 -9.26
CA LEU A 36 -11.96 -1.45 -8.02
C LEU A 36 -13.16 -0.52 -7.88
N PRO A 37 -14.40 -1.02 -7.66
CA PRO A 37 -15.48 -0.15 -7.31
C PRO A 37 -15.12 0.37 -5.92
N TYR A 38 -14.49 1.55 -5.90
CA TYR A 38 -14.43 2.37 -4.72
C TYR A 38 -15.87 2.39 -4.19
N PRO A 39 -16.12 1.99 -2.94
CA PRO A 39 -17.47 1.95 -2.42
C PRO A 39 -18.04 3.36 -2.59
N LYS A 40 -19.01 3.49 -3.50
CA LYS A 40 -19.86 4.68 -3.52
C LYS A 40 -20.60 4.60 -2.20
N ILE A 41 -20.16 5.40 -1.23
CA ILE A 41 -20.86 5.59 0.02
C ILE A 41 -22.19 6.23 -0.37
N SER A 42 -23.19 5.38 -0.59
CA SER A 42 -24.58 5.77 -0.72
C SER A 42 -25.00 6.33 0.64
N SER A 43 -25.26 7.62 0.63
CA SER A 43 -25.94 8.34 1.68
C SER A 43 -27.25 7.63 2.05
N GLU A 44 -27.30 6.91 3.17
CA GLU A 44 -28.50 6.77 4.01
C GLU A 44 -28.26 5.86 5.22
N ASN A 45 -27.73 6.49 6.28
CA ASN A 45 -28.30 6.42 7.63
C ASN A 45 -27.39 7.21 8.57
N ARG A 46 -27.77 8.45 8.90
CA ARG A 46 -27.18 9.19 10.02
C ARG A 46 -27.70 8.62 11.34
N ARG A 47 -27.35 7.36 11.64
CA ARG A 47 -27.28 6.95 13.03
C ARG A 47 -26.04 7.65 13.60
N ASN A 48 -26.25 8.78 14.27
CA ASN A 48 -25.21 9.44 15.06
C ASN A 48 -24.87 8.53 16.24
N VAL A 49 -24.08 7.50 15.97
CA VAL A 49 -23.50 6.69 17.03
C VAL A 49 -22.31 7.49 17.56
N ASN A 50 -22.50 8.16 18.70
CA ASN A 50 -21.39 8.75 19.45
C ASN A 50 -20.57 7.61 20.10
N LEU A 51 -19.85 6.85 19.28
CA LEU A 51 -18.99 5.73 19.70
C LEU A 51 -17.54 6.16 19.96
N TYR A 52 -17.29 7.46 20.16
CA TYR A 52 -15.92 7.99 20.21
C TYR A 52 -15.71 8.84 21.46
N ALA A 53 -14.60 8.56 22.16
CA ALA A 53 -14.09 9.41 23.22
C ALA A 53 -14.03 10.89 22.78
N ARG A 54 -14.40 11.81 23.67
CA ARG A 54 -14.42 13.26 23.42
C ARG A 54 -13.12 13.71 22.73
N LYS A 55 -13.23 14.27 21.53
CA LYS A 55 -12.10 14.83 20.77
C LYS A 55 -11.40 15.89 21.63
N LYS A 56 -10.13 15.68 21.97
CA LYS A 56 -9.33 16.63 22.75
C LYS A 56 -9.19 17.94 21.96
N LYS A 57 -9.83 19.02 22.43
CA LYS A 57 -9.94 20.33 21.73
C LYS A 57 -8.58 20.93 21.29
N ASN A 58 -7.50 20.65 22.01
CA ASN A 58 -6.19 21.28 21.78
C ASN A 58 -5.26 20.50 20.84
N ARG A 59 -5.63 19.27 20.43
CA ARG A 59 -4.85 18.47 19.47
C ARG A 59 -5.30 18.77 18.04
N LYS A 60 -4.34 19.11 17.18
CA LYS A 60 -4.55 19.38 15.76
C LYS A 60 -3.77 18.37 14.92
N VAL A 61 -4.43 17.83 13.90
CA VAL A 61 -3.79 17.02 12.86
C VAL A 61 -2.91 17.94 11.99
N ILE A 62 -1.65 17.58 11.83
CA ILE A 62 -0.64 18.27 11.05
C ILE A 62 0.07 17.31 10.11
N ILE A 63 0.70 17.87 9.08
CA ILE A 63 1.51 17.12 8.12
C ILE A 63 2.97 17.50 8.33
N LEU A 64 3.84 16.50 8.43
CA LEU A 64 5.30 16.64 8.45
C LEU A 64 5.85 16.29 7.07
N GLU A 65 6.69 17.15 6.51
CA GLU A 65 7.30 16.95 5.19
C GLU A 65 8.84 16.94 5.28
N CYS A 66 9.49 16.04 4.54
CA CYS A 66 10.94 15.96 4.45
C CYS A 66 11.54 17.23 3.82
N THR A 67 12.42 17.89 4.56
CA THR A 67 13.11 19.12 4.10
C THR A 67 14.26 18.82 3.14
N GLU A 68 15.04 17.77 3.40
CA GLU A 68 16.19 17.37 2.58
C GLU A 68 15.77 17.00 1.16
N ALA A 69 14.73 16.18 1.01
CA ALA A 69 14.24 15.80 -0.32
C ALA A 69 13.74 17.00 -1.12
N ARG A 70 13.09 17.96 -0.45
CA ARG A 70 12.60 19.19 -1.09
C ARG A 70 13.74 20.07 -1.58
N LYS A 71 14.82 20.20 -0.80
CA LYS A 71 16.05 20.91 -1.21
C LYS A 71 16.73 20.25 -2.42
N LEU A 72 16.69 18.91 -2.48
CA LEU A 72 17.26 18.13 -3.58
C LEU A 72 16.35 18.06 -4.83
N GLY A 73 15.19 18.73 -4.85
CA GLY A 73 14.21 18.64 -5.94
C GLY A 73 13.58 17.24 -6.09
N LYS A 74 13.77 16.35 -5.11
CA LYS A 74 13.19 15.00 -5.10
C LYS A 74 11.82 15.00 -4.43
N ARG A 75 10.99 14.00 -4.72
CA ARG A 75 9.68 13.83 -4.08
C ARG A 75 9.85 13.74 -2.55
N PRO A 76 9.25 14.65 -1.76
CA PRO A 76 9.38 14.59 -0.31
C PRO A 76 8.44 13.55 0.30
N SER A 77 8.91 12.85 1.34
CA SER A 77 8.07 11.99 2.17
C SER A 77 7.20 12.85 3.09
N ARG A 78 5.93 12.46 3.27
CA ARG A 78 4.94 13.16 4.10
C ARG A 78 4.31 12.23 5.13
N TYR A 79 4.16 12.70 6.37
CA TYR A 79 3.54 11.98 7.47
C TYR A 79 2.41 12.80 8.10
N VAL A 80 1.30 12.15 8.39
CA VAL A 80 0.19 12.75 9.13
C VAL A 80 0.35 12.41 10.60
N THR A 81 0.34 13.43 11.46
CA THR A 81 0.48 13.27 12.91
C THR A 81 -0.40 14.27 13.64
N GLU A 82 -0.57 14.12 14.94
CA GLU A 82 -1.25 15.12 15.78
C GLU A 82 -0.23 15.86 16.63
N LYS A 83 -0.40 17.18 16.78
CA LYS A 83 0.32 17.95 17.79
C LYS A 83 -0.64 18.70 18.71
N ASN A 84 -0.20 18.95 19.94
CA ASN A 84 -0.90 19.85 20.85
C ASN A 84 -0.34 21.27 20.67
N LYS A 85 -1.10 22.16 20.05
CA LYS A 85 -0.64 23.53 19.72
C LYS A 85 -0.32 24.35 20.99
N VAL A 86 -0.96 24.05 22.12
CA VAL A 86 -0.74 24.75 23.39
C VAL A 86 0.63 24.39 23.97
N ASN A 87 0.94 23.10 24.05
CA ASN A 87 2.21 22.63 24.63
C ASN A 87 3.39 22.85 23.66
N THR A 88 3.16 22.66 22.36
CA THR A 88 4.18 22.82 21.31
C THR A 88 3.73 23.87 20.28
N PRO A 89 3.91 25.17 20.59
CA PRO A 89 3.50 26.25 19.69
C PRO A 89 4.36 26.36 18.43
N LYS A 90 5.66 26.01 18.54
CA LYS A 90 6.61 26.01 17.42
C LYS A 90 6.29 24.91 16.40
N LYS A 91 6.86 25.03 15.19
CA LYS A 91 6.76 23.99 14.16
C LYS A 91 7.37 22.69 14.66
N LEU A 92 6.64 21.58 14.53
CA LEU A 92 7.13 20.26 14.92
C LEU A 92 8.24 19.82 13.95
N GLN A 93 9.38 19.42 14.50
CA GLN A 93 10.52 18.91 13.74
C GLN A 93 10.87 17.52 14.26
N LEU A 94 10.80 16.51 13.40
CA LEU A 94 11.08 15.13 13.78
C LEU A 94 11.92 14.44 12.71
N TYR A 95 12.88 13.64 13.15
CA TYR A 95 13.55 12.70 12.26
C TYR A 95 12.61 11.54 11.95
N LYS A 96 12.33 11.34 10.67
CA LYS A 96 11.55 10.21 10.16
C LYS A 96 12.27 9.59 8.97
N TYR A 97 11.98 8.31 8.71
CA TYR A 97 12.49 7.65 7.52
C TYR A 97 11.92 8.31 6.26
N ASN A 98 12.74 8.47 5.22
CA ASN A 98 12.27 8.89 3.91
C ASN A 98 12.45 7.75 2.92
N LYS A 99 11.34 7.21 2.42
CA LYS A 99 11.35 6.08 1.46
C LYS A 99 12.02 6.39 0.12
N TYR A 100 12.07 7.66 -0.29
CA TYR A 100 12.66 8.08 -1.56
C TYR A 100 14.18 8.28 -1.46
N LEU A 101 14.67 8.69 -0.29
CA LEU A 101 16.10 8.85 -0.01
C LEU A 101 16.71 7.62 0.68
N LYS A 102 15.86 6.66 1.10
CA LYS A 102 16.21 5.44 1.83
C LYS A 102 17.03 5.68 3.11
N LYS A 103 16.82 6.82 3.77
CA LYS A 103 17.52 7.20 5.01
C LYS A 103 16.62 8.00 5.94
N ARG A 104 17.01 8.10 7.23
CA ARG A 104 16.36 9.00 8.18
C ARG A 104 16.73 10.44 7.86
N THR A 105 15.72 11.30 7.81
CA THR A 105 15.86 12.71 7.42
C THR A 105 14.99 13.61 8.26
N LEU A 106 15.31 14.90 8.28
CA LEU A 106 14.55 15.89 9.03
C LEU A 106 13.21 16.21 8.33
N HIS A 107 12.10 15.94 9.03
CA HIS A 107 10.76 16.32 8.59
C HIS A 107 10.23 17.47 9.45
N VAL A 108 9.69 18.48 8.79
CA VAL A 108 9.18 19.70 9.43
C VAL A 108 7.70 19.89 9.10
N GLU A 109 6.96 20.40 10.06
CA GLU A 109 5.54 20.77 9.90
C GLU A 109 5.33 21.78 8.77
N ILE A 110 4.41 21.44 7.86
CA ILE A 110 3.91 22.33 6.81
C ILE A 110 2.60 23.00 7.25
N LYS A 111 2.39 24.24 6.79
CA LYS A 111 1.19 25.02 7.08
C LYS A 111 0.08 24.68 6.10
#